data_AF-A0A0R2R8B7-F1
#
_entry.id   AF-A0A0R2R8B7-F1
#
_cell.length_a   1.000
_cell.length_b   1.000
_cell.length_c   1.000
_cell.angle_alpha   90.00
_cell.angle_beta   90.00
_cell.angle_gamma   90.00
#
_symmetry.space_group_name_H-M   'P 1'
#
loop_
_entity.id
_entity.type
_entity.pdbx_description
1 polymer ?
#
loop_
_entity_poly.entity_id
_entity_poly.type
_entity_poly.pdbx_seq_one_letter_code
_entity_poly.pdbx_strand_id
1 'polypeptide(L)'
;MTTATKSLQIRLPAELRDEADSVLSSMGIDLPTAVRLYLKKIVQTRSIPFSVEAGHVEPIAVDSKTQARMDSVARSWAAKRR
;
A
#
# COMPACT_ATOMS: atom_id res chain seq x y z
N MET A 1 26.18 -11.07 24.73
CA MET A 1 25.60 -9.76 25.12
C MET A 1 24.13 -9.97 25.43
N THR A 2 23.69 -9.73 26.67
CA THR A 2 22.28 -9.84 27.05
C THR A 2 21.49 -8.68 26.44
N THR A 3 20.64 -8.97 25.45
CA THR A 3 19.77 -7.96 24.84
C THR A 3 18.64 -7.63 25.81
N ALA A 4 18.70 -6.45 26.44
CA ALA A 4 17.61 -5.96 27.27
C ALA A 4 16.34 -5.78 26.42
N THR A 5 15.24 -6.39 26.85
CA THR A 5 13.94 -6.28 26.18
C THR A 5 13.14 -5.12 26.78
N LYS A 6 12.39 -4.40 25.94
CA LYS A 6 11.44 -3.36 26.37
C LYS A 6 10.08 -3.64 25.73
N SER A 7 9.00 -3.38 26.47
CA SER A 7 7.62 -3.50 25.98
C SER A 7 7.23 -2.30 25.12
N LEU A 8 6.43 -2.53 24.07
CA LEU A 8 5.83 -1.50 23.24
C LEU A 8 4.30 -1.62 23.34
N GLN A 9 3.63 -0.56 23.79
CA GLN A 9 2.17 -0.49 23.87
C GLN A 9 1.65 0.48 22.80
N ILE A 10 0.76 0.00 21.93
CA ILE A 10 0.16 0.78 20.84
C ILE A 10 -1.36 0.64 20.95
N ARG A 11 -2.09 1.75 20.82
CA ARG A 11 -3.55 1.74 20.71
C ARG A 11 -3.93 1.74 19.23
N LEU A 12 -4.79 0.80 18.84
CA LEU A 12 -5.30 0.65 17.48
C LEU A 12 -6.75 0.14 17.53
N PRO A 13 -7.55 0.38 16.47
CA PRO A 13 -8.87 -0.23 16.34
C PRO A 13 -8.78 -1.75 16.40
N ALA A 14 -9.75 -2.40 17.06
CA ALA A 14 -9.77 -3.86 17.22
C ALA A 14 -9.82 -4.59 15.87
N GLU A 15 -10.66 -4.10 14.96
CA GLU A 15 -10.81 -4.66 13.60
C GLU A 15 -9.48 -4.66 12.83
N LEU A 16 -8.76 -3.53 12.85
CA LEU A 16 -7.45 -3.42 12.21
C LEU A 16 -6.42 -4.40 12.81
N ARG A 17 -6.45 -4.58 14.14
CA ARG A 17 -5.56 -5.51 14.83
C ARG A 17 -5.83 -6.94 14.38
N ASP A 18 -7.10 -7.34 14.34
CA ASP A 18 -7.51 -8.71 14.03
C ASP A 18 -7.29 -9.03 12.54
N GLU A 19 -7.58 -8.07 11.65
CA GLU A 19 -7.29 -8.20 10.21
C GLU A 19 -5.79 -8.37 9.95
N ALA A 20 -4.96 -7.52 10.55
CA ALA A 20 -3.51 -7.61 10.41
C ALA A 20 -2.97 -8.95 10.95
N ASP A 21 -3.48 -9.44 12.08
CA ASP A 21 -3.07 -10.72 12.66
C ASP A 21 -3.45 -11.91 11.75
N SER A 22 -4.63 -11.88 11.14
CA SER A 22 -5.09 -12.90 10.18
C SER A 22 -4.19 -12.94 8.93
N VAL A 23 -3.89 -11.77 8.37
CA VAL A 23 -3.03 -11.65 7.18
C VAL A 23 -1.62 -12.14 7.49
N LEU A 24 -1.02 -11.71 8.60
CA LEU A 24 0.33 -12.11 8.98
C LEU A 24 0.41 -13.62 9.31
N SER A 25 -0.61 -14.16 9.97
CA SER A 25 -0.71 -15.60 10.27
C SER A 25 -0.75 -16.43 8.98
N SER A 26 -1.43 -15.96 7.94
CA SER A 26 -1.42 -16.63 6.62
C SER A 26 -0.04 -16.66 5.97
N MET A 27 0.85 -15.73 6.32
CA MET A 27 2.25 -15.68 5.88
C MET A 27 3.19 -16.46 6.83
N GLY A 28 2.65 -17.05 7.91
CA GLY A 28 3.42 -17.78 8.92
C GLY A 28 4.19 -16.88 9.89
N ILE A 29 3.75 -15.64 10.10
CA ILE A 29 4.42 -14.65 10.96
C ILE A 29 3.44 -14.10 11.99
N ASP A 30 3.85 -13.95 13.25
CA ASP A 30 3.05 -13.31 14.29
C ASP A 30 3.18 -11.77 14.26
N LEU A 31 2.14 -11.08 14.71
CA LEU A 31 2.09 -9.61 14.77
C LEU A 31 3.32 -8.98 15.46
N PRO A 32 3.81 -9.48 16.61
CA PRO A 32 5.04 -8.97 17.22
C PRO A 32 6.29 -9.11 16.33
N THR A 33 6.42 -10.19 15.56
CA THR A 33 7.54 -10.35 14.62
C THR A 33 7.45 -9.36 13.48
N ALA A 34 6.26 -9.15 12.91
CA ALA A 34 6.05 -8.15 11.86
C ALA A 34 6.43 -6.73 12.35
N VAL A 35 6.02 -6.36 13.56
CA VAL A 35 6.40 -5.08 14.19
C VAL A 35 7.92 -4.98 14.37
N ARG A 36 8.58 -6.05 14.82
CA ARG A 36 10.05 -6.07 14.94
C ARG A 36 10.73 -5.93 13.57
N LEU A 37 10.22 -6.58 12.53
CA LEU A 37 10.74 -6.48 11.16
C LEU A 37 10.62 -5.04 10.63
N TYR A 38 9.46 -4.41 10.82
CA TYR A 38 9.23 -3.03 10.46
C TYR A 38 10.23 -2.07 11.12
N LEU A 39 10.40 -2.19 12.45
CA LEU A 39 11.35 -1.36 13.20
C LEU A 39 12.80 -1.59 12.76
N LYS A 40 13.20 -2.85 12.52
CA LYS A 40 14.53 -3.17 12.00
C LYS A 40 14.76 -2.52 10.63
N LYS A 41 13.77 -2.55 9.75
CA LYS A 41 13.88 -1.96 8.42
C LYS A 41 14.01 -0.44 8.48
N ILE A 42 13.28 0.24 9.36
CA ILE A 42 13.45 1.68 9.63
C ILE A 42 14.89 1.97 10.05
N VAL A 43 15.41 1.23 11.04
CA VAL A 43 16.77 1.45 11.53
C VAL A 43 17.81 1.23 10.42
N GLN A 44 17.61 0.21 9.59
CA GLN A 44 18.52 -0.13 8.49
C GLN A 44 18.52 0.93 7.38
N THR A 45 17.35 1.44 7.00
CA THR A 45 17.19 2.33 5.84
C THR A 45 17.15 3.81 6.20
N ARG A 46 16.96 4.13 7.48
CA ARG A 46 16.68 5.49 7.98
C ARG A 46 15.49 6.14 7.27
N SER A 47 14.51 5.35 6.85
CA SER A 47 13.29 5.80 6.20
C SER A 47 12.08 4.94 6.57
N ILE A 48 10.88 5.40 6.23
CA ILE A 48 9.67 4.59 6.33
C ILE A 48 9.71 3.54 5.21
N PRO A 49 9.58 2.24 5.53
CA PRO A 49 9.79 1.14 4.58
C PRO A 49 8.54 0.82 3.73
N PHE A 50 7.79 1.84 3.39
CA PHE A 50 6.70 1.81 2.42
C PHE A 50 6.53 3.23 1.86
N SER A 51 5.99 3.36 0.65
CA SER A 51 5.76 4.70 0.09
C SER A 51 4.67 5.41 0.89
N VAL A 52 4.95 6.64 1.31
CA VAL A 52 3.98 7.50 1.99
C VAL A 52 3.57 8.58 1.01
N GLU A 53 2.59 8.25 0.17
CA GLU A 53 2.02 9.17 -0.81
C GLU A 53 0.60 9.51 -0.37
N ALA A 54 0.33 10.80 -0.17
CA ALA A 54 -1.04 11.28 -0.16
C ALA A 54 -1.50 11.28 -1.62
N GLY A 55 -2.32 10.30 -2.01
CA GLY A 55 -2.64 9.97 -3.40
C GLY A 55 -2.73 11.19 -4.31
N HIS A 56 -1.66 11.43 -5.07
CA HIS A 56 -1.67 12.33 -6.21
C HIS A 56 -1.62 11.43 -7.42
N VAL A 57 -2.76 11.27 -8.10
CA VAL A 57 -2.78 10.57 -9.38
C VAL A 57 -2.09 11.50 -10.36
N GLU A 58 -0.80 11.30 -10.58
CA GLU A 58 -0.08 12.00 -11.63
C GLU A 58 -0.80 11.70 -12.96
N PRO A 59 -1.22 12.72 -13.73
CA PRO A 59 -1.88 12.48 -15.00
C PRO A 59 -0.95 11.65 -15.88
N ILE A 60 -1.37 10.43 -16.22
CA ILE A 60 -0.64 9.61 -17.19
C ILE A 60 -0.69 10.37 -18.51
N ALA A 61 0.47 10.83 -18.99
CA ALA A 61 0.56 11.53 -20.26
C ALA A 61 0.12 10.58 -21.39
N VAL A 62 -1.06 10.83 -21.94
CA VAL A 62 -1.59 10.09 -23.09
C VAL A 62 -0.98 10.69 -24.35
N ASP A 63 -0.29 9.88 -25.15
CA ASP A 63 0.23 10.35 -26.43
C ASP A 63 -0.90 10.63 -27.43
N SER A 64 -0.62 11.44 -28.45
CA SER A 64 -1.61 11.89 -29.42
C SER A 64 -2.28 10.74 -30.19
N LYS A 65 -1.59 9.62 -30.41
CA LYS A 65 -2.17 8.46 -31.10
C LYS A 65 -3.12 7.70 -30.18
N THR A 66 -2.77 7.56 -28.90
CA THR A 66 -3.65 6.94 -27.90
C THR A 66 -4.91 7.77 -27.67
N GLN A 67 -4.79 9.10 -27.59
CA GLN A 67 -5.96 9.99 -27.47
C GLN A 67 -6.89 9.87 -28.69
N ALA A 68 -6.35 9.88 -29.91
CA ALA A 68 -7.14 9.72 -31.12
C ALA A 68 -7.92 8.40 -31.15
N ARG A 69 -7.33 7.32 -30.62
CA ARG A 69 -7.99 6.02 -30.48
C ARG A 69 -9.12 6.07 -29.46
N MET A 70 -8.91 6.70 -28.31
CA MET A 70 -9.95 6.90 -27.30
C MET A 70 -11.12 7.71 -27.84
N ASP A 71 -10.85 8.78 -28.58
CA ASP A 71 -11.88 9.60 -29.20
C ASP A 71 -12.68 8.83 -30.26
N SER A 72 -12.02 7.92 -31.00
CA SER A 72 -12.69 7.03 -31.95
C SER A 72 -13.67 6.08 -31.25
N VAL A 73 -13.26 5.50 -30.12
CA VAL A 73 -14.13 4.65 -29.29
C VAL A 73 -15.30 5.47 -28.75
N ALA A 74 -15.07 6.67 -28.24
CA ALA A 74 -16.13 7.54 -27.73
C ALA A 74 -17.18 7.90 -28.81
N ARG A 75 -16.72 8.20 -30.04
CA ARG A 75 -17.61 8.45 -31.19
C ARG A 75 -18.42 7.22 -31.57
N SER A 76 -17.83 6.01 -31.52
CA SER A 76 -18.54 4.76 -31.83
C SER A 76 -19.67 4.48 -30.82
N TRP A 77 -19.47 4.81 -29.55
CA TRP A 77 -20.48 4.68 -28.50
C TRP A 77 -21.55 5.77 -28.53
N ALA A 78 -21.25 6.95 -29.06
CA ALA A 78 -22.24 8.00 -29.29
C ALA A 78 -23.14 7.67 -30.48
N ALA A 79 -22.57 7.15 -31.57
CA ALA A 79 -23.32 6.74 -32.76
C ALA A 79 -24.24 5.53 -32.50
N LYS A 80 -23.85 4.62 -31.60
CA LYS A 80 -24.65 3.44 -31.25
C LYS A 80 -25.82 3.73 -30.29
N ARG A 81 -25.86 4.92 -29.69
CA ARG A 81 -26.94 5.35 -28.76
C ARG A 81 -28.02 6.22 -29.43
N ARG A 82 -28.07 6.28 -30.75
CA ARG A 82 -29.06 7.00 -31.55
C ARG A 82 -29.74 6.04 -32.51
#